data_AF-A0A8T4Y2W1-F1
#
_entry.id   AF-A0A8T4Y2W1-F1
#
_cell.length_a   1.000
_cell.length_b   1.000
_cell.length_c   1.000
_cell.angle_alpha   90.00
_cell.angle_beta   90.00
_cell.angle_gamma   90.00
#
_symmetry.space_group_name_H-M   'P 1'
#
loop_
_entity.id
_entity.type
_entity.pdbx_description
1 polymer ?
#
loop_
_entity_poly.entity_id
_entity_poly.type
_entity_poly.pdbx_seq_one_letter_code
_entity_poly.pdbx_strand_id
1 'polypeptide(L)'
;MFPMQKDVQLCVVGKVFKPNRLKVLALNRTLEKYFELVKWYLSFNSSSKTFLHKNGYEIAKKLFNLNTALIQTARDKAVEILKSFEKNGREDSILSLKRTA
;
A
#
# COMPACT_ATOMS: atom_id res chain seq x y z
N MET A 1 1.57 23.11 19.17
CA MET A 1 2.48 21.96 18.96
C MET A 1 2.02 21.27 17.69
N PHE A 2 2.81 21.31 16.61
CA PHE A 2 2.42 20.67 15.35
C PHE A 2 2.53 19.15 15.49
N PRO A 3 1.54 18.35 15.04
CA PRO A 3 1.60 16.89 15.14
C PRO A 3 2.85 16.38 14.43
N MET A 4 3.64 15.54 15.12
CA MET A 4 4.85 14.94 14.57
C MET A 4 4.43 13.94 13.49
N GLN A 5 4.56 14.33 12.22
CA GLN A 5 4.28 13.44 11.10
C GLN A 5 5.31 12.30 11.10
N LYS A 6 4.84 11.06 11.30
CA LYS A 6 5.67 9.88 11.11
C LYS A 6 5.47 9.40 9.69
N ASP A 7 6.49 9.67 8.87
CA ASP A 7 6.56 9.19 7.50
C ASP A 7 6.86 7.68 7.52
N VAL A 8 5.92 6.87 7.04
CA VAL A 8 6.19 5.45 6.78
C VAL A 8 6.59 5.31 5.31
N GLN A 9 7.81 4.82 5.09
CA GLN A 9 8.38 4.66 3.75
C GLN A 9 8.04 3.26 3.20
N LEU A 10 7.37 3.21 2.05
CA LEU A 10 7.11 1.98 1.32
C LEU A 10 8.10 1.85 0.16
N CYS A 11 9.01 0.88 0.26
CA CYS A 11 9.92 0.51 -0.83
C CYS A 11 9.36 -0.70 -1.59
N VAL A 12 9.24 -0.58 -2.92
CA VAL A 12 8.84 -1.68 -3.81
C VAL A 12 9.86 -1.78 -4.93
N VAL A 13 10.53 -2.93 -5.03
CA VAL A 13 11.52 -3.19 -6.07
C VAL A 13 10.88 -4.06 -7.15
N GLY A 14 10.78 -3.51 -8.37
CA GLY A 14 10.31 -4.25 -9.54
C GLY A 14 11.48 -4.70 -10.41
N LYS A 15 11.45 -5.96 -10.86
CA LYS A 15 12.47 -6.52 -11.78
C LYS A 15 11.82 -6.87 -13.11
N VAL A 16 12.38 -6.37 -14.22
CA VAL A 16 11.94 -6.71 -15.57
C VAL A 16 12.93 -7.68 -16.20
N PHE A 17 12.45 -8.86 -16.60
CA PHE A 17 13.26 -9.79 -17.37
C PHE A 17 13.30 -9.39 -18.86
N LYS A 18 14.51 -9.29 -19.43
CA LYS A 18 14.77 -8.78 -20.79
C LYS A 18 14.06 -7.43 -21.02
N PRO A 19 14.63 -6.33 -20.49
CA PRO A 19 13.96 -5.05 -20.44
C PRO A 19 13.68 -4.51 -21.84
N ASN A 20 12.47 -3.98 -22.03
CA ASN A 20 12.10 -3.18 -23.19
C ASN A 20 11.21 -2.02 -22.70
N ARG A 21 11.07 -0.97 -23.52
CA ARG A 21 10.35 0.26 -23.11
C ARG A 21 8.92 -0.04 -22.65
N LEU A 22 8.22 -0.95 -23.33
CA LEU A 22 6.84 -1.31 -23.00
C LEU A 22 6.71 -2.09 -21.69
N LYS A 23 7.62 -3.02 -21.41
CA LYS A 23 7.65 -3.80 -20.16
C LYS A 23 7.99 -2.91 -18.96
N VAL A 24 8.94 -1.99 -19.12
CA VAL A 24 9.27 -1.02 -18.08
C VAL A 24 8.07 -0.11 -17.80
N LEU A 25 7.41 0.38 -18.85
CA LEU A 25 6.19 1.18 -18.70
C LEU A 25 5.06 0.40 -18.01
N ALA A 26 4.86 -0.87 -18.38
CA ALA A 26 3.87 -1.73 -17.75
C ALA A 26 4.16 -1.94 -16.27
N LEU A 27 5.41 -2.24 -15.92
CA LEU A 27 5.85 -2.35 -14.52
C LEU A 27 5.59 -1.06 -13.75
N ASN A 28 5.99 0.09 -14.29
CA ASN A 28 5.81 1.38 -13.61
C ASN A 28 4.33 1.68 -13.33
N ARG A 29 3.44 1.45 -14.32
CA ARG A 29 1.99 1.59 -14.15
C ARG A 29 1.42 0.62 -13.11
N THR A 30 1.91 -0.62 -13.08
CA THR A 30 1.50 -1.61 -12.07
C THR A 30 1.95 -1.19 -10.67
N LEU A 31 3.18 -0.67 -10.53
CA LEU A 31 3.72 -0.18 -9.27
C LEU A 31 2.95 1.05 -8.75
N GLU A 32 2.54 1.96 -9.64
CA GLU A 32 1.68 3.10 -9.30
C GLU A 32 0.34 2.63 -8.72
N LYS A 33 -0.37 1.75 -9.43
CA LYS A 33 -1.63 1.19 -8.96
C LYS A 33 -1.49 0.41 -7.66
N TYR A 34 -0.40 -0.33 -7.49
CA TYR A 34 -0.11 -1.04 -6.25
C TYR A 34 0.06 -0.06 -5.08
N PHE A 35 0.77 1.03 -5.29
CA PHE A 35 0.98 2.06 -4.28
C PHE A 35 -0.34 2.75 -3.88
N GLU A 36 -1.19 3.08 -4.85
CA GLU A 36 -2.54 3.61 -4.61
C GLU A 36 -3.41 2.61 -3.84
N LEU A 37 -3.33 1.32 -4.16
CA LEU A 37 -4.06 0.27 -3.45
C LEU A 37 -3.61 0.16 -1.99
N VAL A 38 -2.32 0.25 -1.70
CA VAL A 38 -1.83 0.26 -0.30
C VAL A 38 -2.37 1.47 0.44
N LYS A 39 -2.34 2.67 -0.16
CA LYS A 39 -2.94 3.88 0.44
C LYS A 39 -4.43 3.72 0.69
N TRP A 40 -5.14 3.11 -0.25
CA TRP A 40 -6.57 2.83 -0.12
C TRP A 40 -6.86 1.85 1.00
N TYR A 41 -6.06 0.79 1.19
CA TYR A 41 -6.22 -0.09 2.35
C TYR A 41 -5.92 0.61 3.68
N LEU A 42 -4.95 1.54 3.70
CA LEU A 42 -4.61 2.30 4.90
C LEU A 42 -5.71 3.28 5.32
N SER A 43 -6.51 3.80 4.39
CA SER A 43 -7.63 4.70 4.74
C SER A 43 -8.74 4.02 5.54
N PHE A 44 -8.82 2.68 5.53
CA PHE A 44 -9.72 1.94 6.42
C PHE A 44 -9.29 1.98 7.89
N ASN A 45 -8.05 2.39 8.18
CA ASN A 45 -7.47 2.49 9.52
C ASN A 45 -7.72 1.24 10.39
N SER A 46 -7.66 0.05 9.77
CA SER A 46 -7.94 -1.22 10.43
C SER A 46 -6.81 -2.21 10.22
N SER A 47 -6.31 -2.81 11.30
CA SER A 47 -5.25 -3.82 11.28
C SER A 47 -5.80 -5.25 11.13
N SER A 48 -7.13 -5.43 11.04
CA SER A 48 -7.77 -6.73 10.92
C SER A 48 -7.84 -7.20 9.47
N LYS A 49 -7.09 -8.27 9.16
CA LYS A 49 -7.09 -8.88 7.81
C LYS A 49 -8.47 -9.36 7.38
N THR A 50 -9.25 -9.92 8.30
CA THR A 50 -10.61 -10.43 8.02
C THR A 50 -11.57 -9.31 7.66
N PHE A 51 -11.48 -8.18 8.37
CA PHE A 51 -12.26 -6.98 8.09
C PHE A 51 -11.92 -6.41 6.70
N LEU A 52 -10.63 -6.21 6.42
CA LEU A 52 -10.17 -5.69 5.13
C LEU A 52 -10.51 -6.64 3.97
N HIS A 53 -10.51 -7.94 4.21
CA HIS A 53 -10.89 -8.91 3.18
C HIS A 53 -12.40 -8.84 2.88
N LYS A 54 -13.25 -8.92 3.91
CA LYS A 54 -14.71 -8.88 3.73
C LYS A 54 -15.20 -7.57 3.11
N ASN A 55 -14.67 -6.44 3.58
CA ASN A 55 -15.14 -5.12 3.14
C ASN A 55 -14.39 -4.58 1.94
N GLY A 56 -13.14 -5.00 1.73
CA GLY A 56 -12.26 -4.35 0.77
C GLY A 56 -11.83 -5.21 -0.43
N TYR A 57 -11.84 -6.54 -0.34
CA TYR A 57 -11.24 -7.38 -1.40
C TYR A 57 -11.97 -7.28 -2.75
N GLU A 58 -13.30 -7.44 -2.74
CA GLU A 58 -14.10 -7.34 -3.97
C GLU A 58 -14.10 -5.93 -4.55
N ILE A 59 -14.05 -4.90 -3.69
CA ILE A 59 -13.95 -3.50 -4.12
C ILE A 59 -12.58 -3.25 -4.75
N ALA A 60 -11.49 -3.70 -4.11
CA ALA A 60 -10.13 -3.56 -4.64
C ALA A 60 -9.96 -4.24 -6.00
N LYS A 61 -10.56 -5.43 -6.17
CA LYS A 61 -10.54 -6.16 -7.44
C LYS A 61 -11.22 -5.39 -8.57
N LYS A 62 -12.36 -4.74 -8.28
CA LYS A 62 -13.10 -3.91 -9.25
C LYS A 62 -12.38 -2.58 -9.56
N LEU A 63 -11.83 -1.90 -8.56
CA LEU A 63 -11.24 -0.57 -8.72
C LEU A 63 -9.84 -0.60 -9.35
N PHE A 64 -8.96 -1.51 -8.90
CA PHE A 64 -7.54 -1.46 -9.27
C PHE A 64 -7.18 -2.40 -10.42
N ASN A 65 -8.01 -3.42 -10.69
CA ASN A 65 -7.79 -4.45 -11.71
C ASN A 65 -6.35 -5.04 -11.66
N LEU A 66 -5.86 -5.29 -10.46
CA LEU A 66 -4.57 -5.91 -10.20
C LEU A 66 -4.74 -7.42 -9.99
N ASN A 67 -3.64 -8.17 -10.16
CA ASN A 67 -3.62 -9.58 -9.82
C ASN A 67 -4.00 -9.79 -8.34
N THR A 68 -4.77 -10.85 -8.05
CA THR A 68 -5.20 -11.22 -6.70
C THR A 68 -4.03 -11.33 -5.72
N ALA A 69 -2.87 -11.81 -6.17
CA ALA A 69 -1.65 -11.86 -5.36
C ALA A 69 -1.21 -10.45 -4.92
N LEU A 70 -1.17 -9.49 -5.86
CA LEU A 70 -0.80 -8.10 -5.54
C LEU A 70 -1.81 -7.43 -4.61
N ILE A 71 -3.11 -7.74 -4.78
CA ILE A 71 -4.16 -7.22 -3.89
C ILE A 71 -3.98 -7.72 -2.47
N GLN A 72 -3.73 -9.03 -2.31
CA GLN A 72 -3.48 -9.62 -0.99
C GLN A 72 -2.19 -9.09 -0.36
N THR A 73 -1.12 -8.94 -1.14
CA THR A 73 0.14 -8.36 -0.66
C THR A 73 -0.05 -6.90 -0.24
N ALA A 74 -0.82 -6.10 -0.98
CA ALA A 74 -1.10 -4.72 -0.62
C ALA A 74 -1.86 -4.61 0.71
N ARG A 75 -2.88 -5.47 0.90
CA ARG A 75 -3.61 -5.58 2.18
C ARG A 75 -2.67 -5.91 3.33
N ASP A 76 -1.85 -6.94 3.16
CA ASP A 76 -0.96 -7.41 4.21
C ASP A 76 0.09 -6.35 4.56
N LYS A 77 0.61 -5.63 3.55
CA LYS A 77 1.54 -4.52 3.76
C LYS A 77 0.90 -3.33 4.46
N ALA A 78 -0.35 -2.99 4.13
CA ALA A 78 -1.10 -1.95 4.83
C ALA A 78 -1.28 -2.28 6.32
N VAL A 79 -1.59 -3.53 6.66
CA VAL A 79 -1.68 -3.99 8.05
C VAL A 79 -0.34 -3.88 8.78
N GLU A 80 0.76 -4.28 8.14
CA GLU A 80 2.12 -4.16 8.70
C GLU A 80 2.49 -2.69 8.98
N ILE A 81 2.20 -1.81 8.02
CA ILE A 81 2.42 -0.36 8.12
C ILE A 81 1.62 0.21 9.30
N LEU A 82 0.33 -0.10 9.39
CA LEU A 82 -0.53 0.42 10.44
C LEU A 82 -0.11 -0.09 11.83
N LYS A 83 0.20 -1.38 11.98
CA LYS A 83 0.71 -1.93 13.24
C LYS A 83 2.05 -1.30 13.66
N SER A 84 2.95 -1.10 12.70
CA SER A 84 4.23 -0.45 12.96
C SER A 84 4.05 1.00 13.37
N PHE A 85 3.02 1.67 12.83
CA PHE A 85 2.65 3.02 13.19
C PHE A 85 2.01 3.08 14.58
N GLU A 86 1.05 2.22 14.91
CA GLU A 86 0.42 2.13 16.24
C GLU A 86 1.46 1.82 17.33
N LYS A 87 2.37 0.87 17.10
CA LYS A 87 3.40 0.48 18.06
C LYS A 87 4.40 1.60 18.35
N ASN A 88 4.70 2.43 17.35
CA ASN A 88 5.72 3.45 17.47
C ASN A 88 5.13 4.86 17.66
N GLY A 89 3.85 5.09 17.34
CA GLY A 89 3.20 6.41 17.29
C GLY A 89 2.94 7.01 18.66
N ARG A 90 3.06 8.34 18.76
CA ARG A 90 2.44 9.12 19.84
C ARG A 90 1.02 9.49 19.40
N GLU A 91 0.10 9.73 20.34
CA GLU A 91 -1.35 9.96 20.09
C GLU A 91 -1.65 10.98 18.96
N ASP A 92 -0.75 11.95 18.71
CA ASP A 92 -0.92 12.99 17.69
C ASP A 92 -0.25 12.68 16.33
N SER A 93 0.21 11.45 16.07
CA SER A 93 0.94 11.14 14.83
C SER A 93 -0.04 10.98 13.65
N ILE A 94 0.29 11.55 12.48
CA ILE A 94 -0.46 11.34 11.22
C ILE A 94 0.31 10.37 10.32
N LEU A 95 -0.37 9.35 9.80
CA LEU A 95 0.23 8.38 8.87
C LEU A 95 0.34 9.01 7.47
N SER A 96 1.57 9.33 7.10
CA SER A 96 1.94 9.90 5.80
C SER A 96 2.73 8.84 5.00
N LEU A 97 2.19 8.43 3.85
CA LEU A 97 2.86 7.46 2.97
C LEU A 97 3.55 8.16 1.80
N LYS A 98 4.88 8.24 1.83
CA LYS A 98 5.70 8.78 0.74
C LYS A 98 6.26 7.65 -0.13
N ARG A 99 6.20 7.83 -1.45
CA ARG A 99 6.91 6.99 -2.42
C ARG A 99 8.31 7.57 -2.60
N THR A 100 9.33 6.74 -2.50
CA THR A 100 10.69 7.11 -2.89
C THR A 100 10.96 6.46 -4.24
N ALA A 101 11.38 7.28 -5.21
CA ALA A 101 11.69 6.86 -6.57
C ALA A 101 13.13 6.33 -6.67
#